data_AF-A0A1I5UIR1-F1
#
_entry.id   AF-A0A1I5UIR1-F1
#
_cell.length_a   1.000
_cell.length_b   1.000
_cell.length_c   1.000
_cell.angle_alpha   90.00
_cell.angle_beta   90.00
_cell.angle_gamma   90.00
#
_symmetry.space_group_name_H-M   'P 1'
#
loop_
_entity.id
_entity.type
_entity.pdbx_description
1 polymer ?
#
loop_
_entity_poly.entity_id
_entity_poly.type
_entity_poly.pdbx_seq_one_letter_code
_entity_poly.pdbx_strand_id
1 'polypeptide(L)'
;MMPYAEPLTLLMFLSAFIGTLVSFILAFVNPVPRHASRLLSVSLFSVALFALTSALLINHSIFLVPHLFRLNMPLHYLVAPCAYLYVRAVLQQEARFRRLDWLHFVPFGLHALELLPFLLHSAAYKHEYLQLLLVDIAGVTKQQEGLLPGYYHPVLKFVLGTSYVLLQWRLLWRFGQTGRKARHRKTTP
;
A
#
# COMPACT_ATOMS: atom_id res chain seq x y z
N MET A 1 11.33 18.64 -21.53
CA MET A 1 10.20 18.16 -20.70
C MET A 1 9.63 16.91 -21.36
N MET A 2 9.43 15.84 -20.61
CA MET A 2 8.84 14.60 -21.15
C MET A 2 7.39 14.91 -21.58
N PRO A 3 6.99 14.73 -22.84
CA PRO A 3 5.68 15.16 -23.36
C PRO A 3 4.49 14.45 -22.69
N TYR A 4 4.74 13.40 -21.92
CA TYR A 4 3.75 12.59 -21.19
C TYR A 4 3.70 12.86 -19.68
N ALA A 5 4.52 13.75 -19.13
CA ALA A 5 4.56 14.02 -17.69
C ALA A 5 3.25 14.66 -17.18
N GLU A 6 2.70 15.62 -17.92
CA GLU A 6 1.45 16.32 -17.58
C GLU A 6 0.24 15.40 -17.54
N PRO A 7 -0.11 14.64 -18.61
CA PRO A 7 -1.27 13.75 -18.57
C PRO A 7 -1.12 12.62 -17.55
N LEU A 8 0.10 12.09 -17.34
CA LEU A 8 0.36 11.07 -16.33
C LEU A 8 0.10 11.60 -14.91
N THR A 9 0.55 12.82 -14.62
CA THR A 9 0.36 13.46 -13.32
C THR A 9 -1.12 13.69 -13.02
N LEU A 10 -1.89 14.16 -14.01
CA LEU A 10 -3.35 14.34 -13.87
C LEU A 10 -4.06 13.02 -13.58
N LEU A 11 -3.70 11.94 -14.28
CA LEU A 11 -4.24 10.62 -14.03
C LEU A 11 -3.93 10.13 -12.62
N MET A 12 -2.70 10.36 -12.14
CA MET A 12 -2.29 10.02 -10.77
C MET A 12 -3.09 10.81 -9.73
N PHE A 13 -3.29 12.12 -9.91
CA PHE A 13 -4.14 12.92 -9.01
C PHE A 13 -5.59 12.44 -8.99
N LEU A 14 -6.16 12.14 -10.17
CA LEU A 14 -7.53 11.63 -10.26
C LEU A 14 -7.68 10.28 -9.55
N SER A 15 -6.74 9.36 -9.78
CA SER A 15 -6.73 8.06 -9.11
C SER A 15 -6.54 8.18 -7.59
N ALA A 16 -5.70 9.11 -7.13
CA ALA A 16 -5.53 9.39 -5.71
C ALA A 16 -6.82 9.94 -5.09
N PHE A 17 -7.49 10.89 -5.76
CA PHE A 17 -8.75 11.47 -5.28
C PHE A 17 -9.87 10.44 -5.19
N ILE A 18 -10.07 9.64 -6.24
CA ILE A 18 -11.08 8.57 -6.23
C ILE A 18 -10.74 7.52 -5.18
N GLY A 19 -9.47 7.11 -5.09
CA GLY A 19 -9.01 6.10 -4.15
C GLY A 19 -9.18 6.52 -2.69
N THR A 20 -8.89 7.78 -2.35
CA THR A 20 -9.12 8.31 -0.99
C THR A 20 -10.60 8.41 -0.66
N LEU A 21 -11.45 8.86 -1.59
CA LEU A 21 -12.91 8.90 -1.39
C LEU A 21 -13.49 7.50 -1.13
N VAL A 22 -13.16 6.53 -1.98
CA VAL A 22 -13.63 5.15 -1.80
C VAL A 22 -13.12 4.56 -0.50
N SER A 23 -11.85 4.79 -0.17
CA SER A 23 -11.27 4.34 1.09
C SER A 23 -11.98 4.95 2.31
N PHE A 24 -12.31 6.24 2.26
CA PHE A 24 -13.02 6.95 3.34
C PHE A 24 -14.43 6.38 3.55
N ILE A 25 -15.18 6.17 2.47
CA ILE A 25 -16.51 5.55 2.51
C ILE A 25 -16.43 4.15 3.14
N LEU A 26 -15.45 3.33 2.72
CA LEU A 26 -15.26 1.98 3.24
C LEU A 26 -14.84 1.95 4.73
N ALA A 27 -14.08 2.93 5.19
CA ALA A 27 -13.64 3.01 6.58
C ALA A 27 -14.77 3.44 7.54
N PHE A 28 -15.55 4.46 7.15
CA PHE A 28 -16.42 5.20 8.07
C PHE A 28 -17.90 5.11 7.75
N VAL A 29 -18.27 5.02 6.47
CA VAL A 29 -19.67 5.12 6.03
C VAL A 29 -20.30 3.73 5.85
N ASN A 30 -19.51 2.74 5.43
CA ASN A 30 -20.04 1.44 5.02
C ASN A 30 -20.66 0.65 6.20
N PRO A 31 -21.96 0.29 6.15
CA PRO A 31 -22.64 -0.46 7.21
C PRO A 31 -22.37 -1.98 7.18
N VAL A 32 -21.84 -2.52 6.06
CA VAL A 32 -21.55 -3.96 5.80
C VAL A 32 -20.29 -4.38 6.62
N PRO A 33 -19.86 -5.67 6.73
CA PRO A 33 -19.05 -6.12 7.87
C PRO A 33 -17.78 -5.28 8.00
N ARG A 34 -17.74 -4.50 9.09
CA ARG A 34 -16.79 -3.41 9.32
C ARG A 34 -15.33 -3.86 9.18
N HIS A 35 -15.04 -5.12 9.50
CA HIS A 35 -13.67 -5.64 9.45
C HIS A 35 -13.12 -5.74 8.02
N ALA A 36 -13.84 -6.40 7.10
CA ALA A 36 -13.38 -6.56 5.72
C ALA A 36 -13.29 -5.21 5.00
N SER A 37 -14.29 -4.34 5.18
CA SER A 37 -14.29 -3.02 4.54
C SER A 37 -13.13 -2.12 5.03
N ARG A 38 -12.77 -2.19 6.33
CA ARG A 38 -11.61 -1.48 6.86
C ARG A 38 -10.30 -2.00 6.26
N LEU A 39 -10.15 -3.31 6.08
CA LEU A 39 -8.96 -3.89 5.42
C LEU A 39 -8.82 -3.36 3.99
N LEU A 40 -9.90 -3.39 3.21
CA LEU A 40 -9.89 -2.87 1.86
C LEU A 40 -9.59 -1.37 1.82
N SER A 41 -10.19 -0.60 2.74
CA SER A 41 -9.94 0.83 2.91
C SER A 41 -8.45 1.13 3.12
N VAL A 42 -7.76 0.43 4.03
CA VAL A 42 -6.33 0.63 4.28
C VAL A 42 -5.50 0.32 3.04
N SER A 43 -5.83 -0.76 2.32
CA SER A 43 -5.15 -1.11 1.07
C SER A 43 -5.31 -0.01 0.01
N LEU A 44 -6.55 0.45 -0.22
CA LEU A 44 -6.85 1.47 -1.21
C LEU A 44 -6.26 2.83 -0.85
N PHE A 45 -6.29 3.21 0.44
CA PHE A 45 -5.66 4.44 0.92
C PHE A 45 -4.16 4.43 0.67
N SER A 46 -3.50 3.30 0.94
CA SER A 46 -2.06 3.16 0.75
C SER A 46 -1.67 3.30 -0.73
N VAL A 47 -2.47 2.74 -1.64
CA VAL A 47 -2.30 2.93 -3.10
C VAL A 47 -2.58 4.38 -3.52
N ALA A 48 -3.65 4.98 -3.00
CA ALA A 48 -4.01 6.36 -3.31
C ALA A 48 -2.95 7.36 -2.85
N LEU A 49 -2.38 7.15 -1.65
CA LEU A 49 -1.29 7.96 -1.14
C LEU A 49 0.00 7.77 -1.96
N PHE A 50 0.27 6.55 -2.43
CA PHE A 50 1.38 6.30 -3.35
C PHE A 50 1.20 7.07 -4.67
N ALA A 51 0.00 7.06 -5.26
CA ALA A 51 -0.31 7.83 -6.46
C ALA A 51 -0.17 9.34 -6.23
N LEU A 52 -0.69 9.86 -5.11
CA LEU A 52 -0.60 11.28 -4.74
C LEU A 52 0.86 11.73 -4.61
N THR A 53 1.64 11.02 -3.81
CA THR A 53 3.05 11.36 -3.56
C THR A 53 3.90 11.24 -4.82
N SER A 54 3.59 10.29 -5.71
CA SER A 54 4.25 10.17 -7.02
C SER A 54 3.90 11.35 -7.93
N ALA A 55 2.63 11.77 -7.99
CA ALA A 55 2.20 12.94 -8.77
C ALA A 55 2.91 14.22 -8.29
N LEU A 56 2.95 14.43 -6.97
CA LEU A 56 3.64 15.56 -6.35
C LEU A 56 5.15 15.57 -6.64
N LEU A 57 5.77 14.40 -6.74
CA LEU A 57 7.20 14.28 -7.03
C LEU A 57 7.49 14.61 -8.50
N ILE A 58 6.68 14.08 -9.43
CA ILE A 58 6.85 14.27 -10.88
C ILE A 58 6.68 15.75 -11.28
N ASN A 59 5.72 16.45 -10.68
CA ASN A 59 5.44 17.85 -10.99
C ASN A 59 6.17 18.85 -10.07
N HIS A 60 7.12 18.38 -9.26
CA HIS A 60 7.86 19.18 -8.26
C HIS A 60 6.98 19.90 -7.22
N SER A 61 5.68 19.61 -7.11
CA SER A 61 4.83 20.18 -6.06
C SER A 61 5.15 19.60 -4.67
N ILE A 62 5.92 18.52 -4.60
CA ILE A 62 6.38 17.93 -3.33
C ILE A 62 7.18 18.92 -2.47
N PHE A 63 7.82 19.93 -3.07
CA PHE A 63 8.53 20.99 -2.34
C PHE A 63 7.61 21.88 -1.50
N LEU A 64 6.32 21.98 -1.86
CA LEU A 64 5.30 22.70 -1.09
C LEU A 64 4.83 21.91 0.14
N VAL A 65 4.93 20.58 0.07
CA VAL A 65 4.45 19.65 1.09
C VAL A 65 5.51 18.58 1.40
N PRO A 66 6.73 18.96 1.85
CA PRO A 66 7.85 18.05 1.97
C PRO A 66 7.61 16.95 3.02
N HIS A 67 6.69 17.15 3.97
CA HIS A 67 6.31 16.13 4.94
C HIS A 67 5.59 14.91 4.33
N LEU A 68 5.00 15.04 3.14
CA LEU A 68 4.42 13.91 2.41
C LEU A 68 5.48 13.04 1.74
N PHE A 69 6.70 13.55 1.58
CA PHE A 69 7.78 12.80 0.95
C PHE A 69 8.14 11.58 1.80
N ARG A 70 8.22 10.42 1.13
CA ARG A 70 8.49 9.09 1.70
C ARG A 70 7.45 8.54 2.68
N LEU A 71 6.43 9.32 3.08
CA LEU A 71 5.35 8.85 3.97
C LEU A 71 4.63 7.61 3.40
N ASN A 72 4.49 7.55 2.07
CA ASN A 72 3.90 6.43 1.35
C ASN A 72 4.75 5.13 1.40
N MET A 73 6.06 5.23 1.63
CA MET A 73 6.98 4.09 1.52
C MET A 73 6.67 2.94 2.48
N PRO A 74 6.47 3.17 3.80
CA PRO A 74 6.02 2.13 4.72
C PRO A 74 4.61 1.68 4.41
N LEU A 75 3.67 2.60 4.16
CA LEU A 75 2.27 2.27 3.89
C LEU A 75 2.09 1.35 2.67
N HIS A 76 2.96 1.42 1.68
CA HIS A 76 2.93 0.51 0.54
C HIS A 76 3.07 -0.98 0.96
N TYR A 77 3.76 -1.29 2.06
CA TYR A 77 3.83 -2.65 2.59
C TYR A 77 2.47 -3.19 3.07
N LEU A 78 1.49 -2.33 3.33
CA LEU A 78 0.15 -2.74 3.78
C LEU A 78 -0.76 -3.18 2.63
N VAL A 79 -0.47 -2.78 1.39
CA VAL A 79 -1.36 -3.02 0.23
C VAL A 79 -1.67 -4.50 0.06
N ALA A 80 -0.63 -5.32 -0.14
CA ALA A 80 -0.80 -6.75 -0.40
C ALA A 80 -1.35 -7.54 0.81
N PRO A 81 -0.84 -7.35 2.05
CA PRO A 81 -1.42 -7.93 3.26
C PRO A 81 -2.89 -7.62 3.48
N CYS A 82 -3.28 -6.34 3.41
CA CYS A 82 -4.66 -5.93 3.65
C CYS A 82 -5.60 -6.45 2.56
N ALA A 83 -5.17 -6.45 1.30
CA ALA A 83 -5.93 -7.05 0.20
C ALA A 83 -6.14 -8.56 0.42
N TYR A 84 -5.11 -9.30 0.83
CA TYR A 84 -5.23 -10.73 1.13
C TYR A 84 -6.19 -11.00 2.30
N LEU A 85 -6.01 -10.28 3.41
CA LEU A 85 -6.86 -10.43 4.59
C LEU A 85 -8.31 -10.02 4.29
N TYR A 86 -8.53 -9.03 3.43
CA TYR A 86 -9.86 -8.68 2.92
C TYR A 86 -10.51 -9.88 2.22
N VAL A 87 -9.84 -10.48 1.22
CA VAL A 87 -10.39 -11.64 0.51
C VAL A 87 -10.68 -12.79 1.48
N ARG A 88 -9.80 -13.03 2.45
CA ARG A 88 -10.00 -14.05 3.48
C ARG A 88 -11.20 -13.76 4.37
N ALA A 89 -11.33 -12.52 4.85
CA ALA A 89 -12.43 -12.08 5.68
C ALA A 89 -13.78 -12.20 4.96
N VAL A 90 -13.84 -11.89 3.66
CA VAL A 90 -15.05 -12.05 2.84
C VAL A 90 -15.41 -13.53 2.66
N LEU A 91 -14.46 -14.37 2.25
CA LEU A 91 -14.74 -15.79 1.95
C LEU A 91 -15.03 -16.61 3.21
N GLN A 92 -14.41 -16.28 4.34
CA GLN A 92 -14.55 -17.02 5.59
C GLN A 92 -15.46 -16.31 6.62
N GLN A 93 -16.07 -15.19 6.24
CA GLN A 93 -16.93 -14.38 7.12
C GLN A 93 -16.23 -13.98 8.43
N GLU A 94 -14.97 -13.57 8.35
CA GLU A 94 -14.19 -13.18 9.54
C GLU A 94 -14.57 -11.78 10.02
N ALA A 95 -14.85 -11.65 11.32
CA ALA A 95 -15.17 -10.38 11.95
C ALA A 95 -13.97 -9.71 12.67
N ARG A 96 -12.83 -10.42 12.81
CA ARG A 96 -11.65 -9.94 13.53
C ARG A 96 -10.37 -10.63 13.08
N PHE A 97 -9.24 -9.98 13.37
CA PHE A 97 -7.91 -10.57 13.15
C PHE A 97 -7.67 -11.81 14.00
N ARG A 98 -6.96 -12.78 13.42
CA ARG A 98 -6.31 -13.89 14.12
C ARG A 98 -4.97 -13.42 14.70
N ARG A 99 -4.49 -14.10 15.74
CA ARG A 99 -3.20 -13.76 16.40
C ARG A 99 -2.03 -13.72 15.42
N LEU A 100 -2.01 -14.61 14.42
CA LEU A 100 -0.93 -14.70 13.43
C LEU A 100 -1.05 -13.63 12.32
N ASP A 101 -2.19 -12.96 12.16
CA ASP A 101 -2.34 -11.95 11.12
C ASP A 101 -1.47 -10.73 11.37
N TRP A 102 -1.13 -10.47 12.65
CA TRP A 102 -0.24 -9.40 13.04
C TRP A 102 1.16 -9.52 12.42
N LEU A 103 1.60 -10.75 12.08
CA LEU A 103 2.88 -10.98 11.41
C LEU A 103 2.94 -10.38 10.00
N HIS A 104 1.78 -10.23 9.33
CA HIS A 104 1.72 -9.62 8.00
C HIS A 104 2.05 -8.12 8.01
N PHE A 105 1.97 -7.47 9.18
CA PHE A 105 2.26 -6.05 9.36
C PHE A 105 3.69 -5.78 9.83
N VAL A 106 4.50 -6.82 10.07
CA VAL A 106 5.90 -6.69 10.49
C VAL A 106 6.74 -5.91 9.45
N PRO A 107 6.66 -6.17 8.13
CA PRO A 107 7.42 -5.40 7.14
C PRO A 107 7.08 -3.91 7.16
N PHE A 108 5.81 -3.57 7.38
CA PHE A 108 5.36 -2.18 7.56
C PHE A 108 5.99 -1.56 8.81
N GLY A 109 5.92 -2.24 9.96
CA GLY A 109 6.45 -1.73 11.22
C GLY A 109 7.96 -1.49 11.18
N LEU A 110 8.71 -2.44 10.62
CA LEU A 110 10.17 -2.30 10.48
C LEU A 110 10.55 -1.10 9.61
N HIS A 111 9.91 -0.96 8.44
CA HIS A 111 10.21 0.17 7.55
C HIS A 111 9.72 1.51 8.10
N ALA A 112 8.61 1.53 8.86
CA ALA A 112 8.13 2.73 9.52
C ALA A 112 9.09 3.21 10.61
N LEU A 113 9.64 2.28 11.41
CA LEU A 113 10.65 2.59 12.43
C LEU A 113 11.96 3.07 11.81
N GLU A 114 12.38 2.44 10.73
CA GLU A 114 13.56 2.82 9.95
C GLU A 114 13.43 4.25 9.39
N LEU A 115 12.26 4.61 8.85
CA LEU A 115 12.02 5.92 8.26
C LEU A 115 11.61 6.98 9.31
N LEU A 116 11.34 6.57 10.56
CA LEU A 116 10.85 7.46 11.61
C LEU A 116 11.77 8.67 11.84
N PRO A 117 13.12 8.53 11.89
CA PRO A 117 14.00 9.69 12.04
C PRO A 117 13.76 10.69 10.91
N PHE A 118 13.77 10.24 9.66
CA PHE A 118 13.52 11.10 8.50
C PHE A 118 12.13 11.78 8.56
N LEU A 119 11.08 11.05 8.95
CA LEU A 119 9.73 11.61 9.05
C LEU A 119 9.62 12.73 10.10
N LEU A 120 10.40 12.64 11.18
CA LEU A 120 10.42 13.63 12.27
C LEU A 120 11.35 14.82 12.01
N HIS A 121 12.19 14.78 10.97
CA HIS A 121 13.03 15.93 10.60
C HIS A 121 12.20 17.13 10.12
N SER A 122 12.82 18.31 10.21
CA SER A 122 12.23 19.59 9.82
C SER A 122 11.90 19.66 8.32
N ALA A 123 10.95 20.52 7.96
CA ALA A 123 10.63 20.80 6.57
C ALA A 123 11.85 21.30 5.79
N ALA A 124 12.71 22.12 6.42
CA ALA A 124 13.93 22.67 5.81
C ALA A 124 14.92 21.55 5.42
N TYR A 125 15.19 20.61 6.33
CA TYR A 125 16.04 19.45 6.04
C TYR A 125 15.50 18.64 4.85
N LYS A 126 14.19 18.36 4.85
CA LYS A 126 13.55 17.61 3.75
C LYS A 126 13.59 18.37 2.43
N HIS A 127 13.50 19.70 2.46
CA HIS A 127 13.60 20.53 1.27
C HIS A 127 15.00 20.48 0.66
N GLU A 128 16.05 20.62 1.48
CA GLU A 128 17.44 20.45 1.06
C GLU A 128 17.70 19.03 0.53
N TYR A 129 17.18 18.02 1.21
CA TYR A 129 17.24 16.63 0.75
C TYR A 129 16.63 16.45 -0.65
N LEU A 130 15.46 17.04 -0.89
CA LEU A 130 14.79 17.01 -2.19
C LEU A 130 15.58 17.76 -3.26
N GLN A 131 16.25 18.88 -2.92
CA GLN A 131 17.11 19.61 -3.86
C GLN A 131 18.34 18.78 -4.25
N LEU A 132 18.99 18.13 -3.29
CA LEU A 132 20.11 17.23 -3.56
C LEU A 132 19.67 16.06 -4.45
N LEU A 133 18.46 15.53 -4.24
CA LEU A 133 17.91 14.45 -5.05
C LEU A 133 17.74 14.83 -6.54
N LEU A 134 17.49 16.12 -6.85
CA LEU A 134 17.38 16.58 -8.25
C LEU A 134 18.75 16.63 -8.95
N VAL A 135 19.84 16.79 -8.20
CA VAL A 135 21.20 16.96 -8.72
C VAL A 135 21.94 15.64 -8.77
N ASP A 136 21.85 14.82 -7.71
CA ASP A 136 22.53 13.53 -7.61
C ASP A 136 21.62 12.46 -6.98
N ILE A 137 20.78 11.86 -7.83
CA ILE A 137 19.90 10.76 -7.43
C ILE A 137 20.73 9.58 -6.90
N ALA A 138 21.89 9.29 -7.51
CA ALA A 138 22.68 8.10 -7.19
C ALA A 138 23.45 8.24 -5.87
N GLY A 139 23.93 9.44 -5.53
CA GLY A 139 24.58 9.73 -4.25
C GLY A 139 23.58 9.79 -3.09
N VAL A 140 22.45 10.48 -3.26
CA VAL A 140 21.44 10.63 -2.21
C VAL A 140 20.74 9.30 -1.90
N THR A 141 20.53 8.44 -2.88
CA THR A 141 19.97 7.08 -2.67
C THR A 141 20.98 6.09 -2.06
N LYS A 142 22.28 6.39 -2.12
CA LYS A 142 23.34 5.64 -1.42
C LYS A 142 23.51 6.08 0.03
N GLN A 143 23.08 7.28 0.40
CA GLN A 143 23.04 7.74 1.78
C GLN A 143 22.09 6.83 2.57
N GLN A 144 22.64 5.85 3.29
CA GLN A 144 21.87 4.88 4.08
C GLN A 144 21.23 5.59 5.26
N GLU A 145 19.99 6.03 5.11
CA GLU A 145 19.20 6.60 6.21
C GLU A 145 18.49 5.51 7.05
N GLY A 146 18.72 4.23 6.74
CA GLY A 146 17.96 3.10 7.31
C GLY A 146 18.77 1.82 7.52
N LEU A 147 18.11 0.82 8.11
CA LEU A 147 18.63 -0.52 8.40
C LEU A 147 18.94 -1.33 7.13
N LEU A 148 18.21 -1.06 6.04
CA LEU A 148 18.34 -1.76 4.77
C LEU A 148 18.74 -0.78 3.65
N PRO A 149 19.66 -1.17 2.76
CA PRO A 149 19.90 -0.40 1.54
C PRO A 149 18.63 -0.22 0.70
N GLY A 150 18.45 0.98 0.14
CA GLY A 150 17.21 1.38 -0.56
C GLY A 150 16.76 0.45 -1.69
N TYR A 151 17.68 -0.32 -2.30
CA TYR A 151 17.36 -1.28 -3.37
C TYR A 151 16.66 -2.56 -2.88
N TYR A 152 16.76 -2.92 -1.59
CA TYR A 152 16.10 -4.11 -1.06
C TYR A 152 14.60 -3.92 -0.89
N HIS A 153 14.14 -2.69 -0.63
CA HIS A 153 12.71 -2.43 -0.41
C HIS A 153 11.85 -2.74 -1.64
N PRO A 154 12.18 -2.28 -2.86
CA PRO A 154 11.46 -2.68 -4.07
C PRO A 154 11.41 -4.18 -4.29
N VAL A 155 12.54 -4.88 -4.10
CA VAL A 155 12.62 -6.34 -4.27
C VAL A 155 11.72 -7.05 -3.25
N LEU A 156 11.78 -6.64 -1.97
CA LEU A 156 10.95 -7.20 -0.91
C LEU A 156 9.45 -6.96 -1.20
N LYS A 157 9.08 -5.76 -1.65
CA LYS A 157 7.69 -5.43 -2.02
C LYS A 157 7.22 -6.28 -3.20
N PHE A 158 8.06 -6.51 -4.19
CA PHE A 158 7.74 -7.35 -5.33
C PHE A 158 7.49 -8.81 -4.90
N VAL A 159 8.41 -9.38 -4.12
CA VAL A 159 8.29 -10.76 -3.59
C VAL A 159 7.04 -10.90 -2.72
N LEU A 160 6.79 -9.94 -1.81
CA LEU A 160 5.59 -9.92 -0.99
C LEU A 160 4.33 -9.85 -1.87
N GLY A 161 4.28 -8.92 -2.83
CA GLY A 161 3.16 -8.78 -3.76
C GLY A 161 2.84 -10.07 -4.49
N THR A 162 3.84 -10.71 -5.11
CA THR A 162 3.67 -12.00 -5.79
C THR A 162 3.19 -13.10 -4.85
N SER A 163 3.78 -13.20 -3.65
CA SER A 163 3.38 -14.21 -2.67
C SER A 163 1.91 -14.07 -2.25
N TYR A 164 1.43 -12.84 -2.03
CA TYR A 164 0.05 -12.59 -1.64
C TYR A 164 -0.94 -12.83 -2.78
N VAL A 165 -0.58 -12.52 -4.03
CA VAL A 165 -1.40 -12.85 -5.20
C VAL A 165 -1.60 -14.37 -5.29
N LEU A 166 -0.52 -15.15 -5.12
CA LEU A 166 -0.61 -16.62 -5.12
C LEU A 166 -1.49 -17.14 -3.96
N LEU A 167 -1.37 -16.55 -2.77
CA LEU A 167 -2.21 -16.90 -1.62
C LEU A 167 -3.69 -16.57 -1.83
N GLN A 168 -4.01 -15.41 -2.43
CA GLN A 168 -5.37 -15.04 -2.80
C GLN A 168 -5.96 -16.03 -3.81
N TRP A 169 -5.18 -16.36 -4.86
CA TRP A 169 -5.59 -17.33 -5.87
C TRP A 169 -5.90 -18.70 -5.27
N ARG A 170 -5.01 -19.20 -4.40
CA ARG A 170 -5.20 -20.45 -3.67
C ARG A 170 -6.46 -20.43 -2.79
N LEU A 171 -6.74 -19.30 -2.14
CA LEU A 171 -7.91 -19.15 -1.28
C LEU A 171 -9.21 -19.19 -2.09
N LEU A 172 -9.27 -18.47 -3.21
CA LEU A 172 -10.41 -18.46 -4.13
C LEU A 172 -10.67 -19.87 -4.71
N TRP A 173 -9.62 -20.55 -5.15
CA TRP A 173 -9.70 -21.92 -5.66
C TRP A 173 -10.32 -22.87 -4.63
N ARG A 174 -9.82 -22.83 -3.37
CA ARG A 174 -10.33 -23.68 -2.28
C ARG A 174 -11.80 -23.40 -1.95
N PHE A 175 -12.19 -22.13 -1.95
CA PHE A 175 -13.57 -21.74 -1.73
C PHE A 175 -14.49 -22.29 -2.84
N GLY A 176 -14.07 -22.14 -4.11
CA GLY A 176 -14.79 -22.67 -5.27
C GLY A 176 -14.98 -24.19 -5.24
N GLN A 177 -13.97 -24.95 -4.82
CA GLN A 177 -14.10 -26.40 -4.65
C GLN A 177 -15.09 -26.79 -3.55
N THR A 178 -15.08 -26.06 -2.43
CA THR A 178 -15.98 -26.33 -1.29
C THR A 178 -17.44 -26.06 -1.67
N GLY A 179 -17.70 -24.95 -2.37
CA GLY A 179 -19.03 -24.64 -2.91
C GLY A 179 -19.51 -25.68 -3.94
N ARG A 180 -18.64 -26.14 -4.83
CA ARG A 180 -18.96 -27.22 -5.79
C ARG A 180 -19.34 -28.53 -5.11
N LYS A 181 -18.59 -28.96 -4.10
CA LYS A 181 -18.89 -30.19 -3.33
C LYS A 181 -20.22 -30.08 -2.58
N ALA A 182 -20.51 -28.93 -1.97
CA ALA A 182 -21.78 -28.70 -1.28
C ALA A 182 -22.99 -28.73 -2.24
N ARG A 183 -22.83 -28.24 -3.47
CA ARG A 183 -23.89 -28.27 -4.50
C ARG A 183 -24.14 -29.69 -5.03
N HIS A 184 -23.08 -30.48 -5.26
CA HIS A 184 -23.21 -31.86 -5.75
C HIS A 184 -23.87 -32.80 -4.71
N ARG A 185 -23.63 -32.58 -3.41
CA ARG A 185 -24.28 -33.34 -2.34
C ARG A 185 -25.78 -33.02 -2.16
N LYS A 186 -26.24 -31.84 -2.61
CA LYS A 186 -27.67 -31.48 -2.60
C LYS A 186 -28.44 -32.00 -3.82
N THR A 187 -27.74 -32.45 -4.88
CA THR A 187 -28.35 -32.94 -6.14
C THR A 187 -28.22 -34.45 -6.32
N THR A 188 -27.67 -35.16 -5.33
CA THR A 188 -27.64 -36.63 -5.30
C THR A 188 -28.77 -37.09 -4.36
N PRO A 189 -29.72 -37.91 -4.85
CA PRO A 189 -30.89 -38.36 -4.08
C PRO A 189 -30.52 -39.25 -2.90
#